data_AF-A0A2M7ZK16-F1
#
_entry.id   AF-A0A2M7ZK16-F1
#
_cell.length_a   1.000
_cell.length_b   1.000
_cell.length_c   1.000
_cell.angle_alpha   90.00
_cell.angle_beta   90.00
_cell.angle_gamma   90.00
#
_symmetry.space_group_name_H-M   'P 1'
#
loop_
_entity.id
_entity.type
_entity.pdbx_description
1 polymer ?
#
loop_
_entity_poly.entity_id
_entity_poly.type
_entity_poly.pdbx_seq_one_letter_code
_entity_poly.pdbx_strand_id
1 'polypeptide(L)'
;SSRFLPLTPFIFLSLSIIPHHLKYAMTSYMRSIKQEPFWKISILESILIIIILPLSCEYAGIVGLSISFFGIISLITGLTFLKFNKIKNELYNS
;
A
#
# COMPACT_ATOMS: atom_id res chain seq x y z
N SER A 1 18.23 19.58 -17.79
CA SER A 1 18.50 18.48 -16.84
C SER A 1 17.37 18.25 -15.83
N SER A 2 16.15 18.81 -16.01
CA SER A 2 15.03 18.72 -15.06
C SER A 2 13.94 17.68 -15.40
N ARG A 3 14.21 16.72 -16.31
CA ARG A 3 13.21 15.70 -16.68
C ARG A 3 13.04 14.59 -15.65
N PHE A 4 13.99 14.43 -14.73
CA PHE A 4 13.97 13.35 -13.75
C PHE A 4 13.58 13.86 -12.37
N LEU A 5 12.86 13.01 -11.64
CA LEU A 5 12.61 13.22 -10.22
C LEU A 5 13.96 13.30 -9.47
N PRO A 6 14.06 14.13 -8.42
CA PRO A 6 15.20 14.09 -7.52
C PRO A 6 15.39 12.67 -6.97
N LEU A 7 16.63 12.33 -6.59
CA LEU A 7 16.99 10.98 -6.19
C LEU A 7 16.12 10.44 -5.03
N THR A 8 15.80 11.30 -4.06
CA THR A 8 15.01 10.92 -2.88
C THR A 8 13.58 10.44 -3.22
N PRO A 9 12.72 11.22 -3.91
CA PRO A 9 11.39 10.74 -4.29
C PRO A 9 11.46 9.57 -5.27
N PHE A 10 12.48 9.51 -6.13
CA PHE A 10 12.68 8.34 -7.00
C PHE A 10 12.88 7.05 -6.19
N ILE A 11 13.71 7.07 -5.14
CA ILE A 11 13.95 5.91 -4.27
C ILE A 11 12.68 5.50 -3.55
N PHE A 12 11.97 6.42 -2.89
CA PHE A 12 10.76 6.08 -2.13
C PHE A 12 9.63 5.54 -3.02
N LEU A 13 9.42 6.16 -4.18
CA LEU A 13 8.43 5.67 -5.14
C LEU A 13 8.83 4.30 -5.69
N SER A 14 10.10 4.08 -6.01
CA SER A 14 10.57 2.77 -6.47
C SER A 14 10.44 1.69 -5.39
N LEU A 15 10.76 2.01 -4.13
CA LEU A 15 10.59 1.08 -3.01
C LEU A 15 9.13 0.77 -2.73
N SER A 16 8.19 1.68 -3.01
CA SER A 16 6.74 1.45 -2.82
C SER A 16 6.18 0.34 -3.72
N ILE A 17 6.86 0.03 -4.83
CA ILE A 17 6.47 -1.03 -5.77
C ILE A 17 6.48 -2.40 -5.08
N ILE A 18 7.47 -2.66 -4.21
CA ILE A 18 7.63 -3.95 -3.51
C ILE A 18 6.40 -4.28 -2.65
N PRO A 19 6.01 -3.47 -1.64
CA PRO A 19 4.83 -3.74 -0.83
C PRO A 19 3.55 -3.71 -1.66
N HIS A 20 3.48 -2.90 -2.72
CA HIS A 20 2.33 -2.87 -3.62
C HIS A 20 2.11 -4.20 -4.35
N HIS A 21 3.15 -4.78 -4.95
CA HIS A 21 3.05 -6.11 -5.59
C HIS A 21 2.75 -7.22 -4.58
N LEU A 22 3.35 -7.15 -3.38
CA LEU A 22 3.06 -8.12 -2.32
C LEU A 22 1.58 -8.09 -1.93
N LYS A 23 1.00 -6.90 -1.75
CA LYS A 23 -0.44 -6.71 -1.50
C LYS A 23 -1.28 -7.32 -2.62
N TYR A 24 -0.91 -7.08 -3.87
CA TYR A 24 -1.65 -7.60 -5.02
C TYR A 24 -1.62 -9.14 -5.09
N ALA A 25 -0.47 -9.76 -4.80
CA ALA A 25 -0.33 -11.21 -4.73
C ALA A 25 -1.22 -11.81 -3.63
N MET A 26 -1.17 -11.25 -2.41
CA MET A 26 -1.99 -11.72 -1.29
C MET A 26 -3.49 -11.57 -1.56
N THR A 27 -3.91 -10.44 -2.11
CA THR A 27 -5.32 -10.20 -2.44
C THR A 27 -5.82 -11.10 -3.56
N SER A 28 -5.00 -11.36 -4.58
CA SER A 28 -5.33 -12.31 -5.65
C SER A 28 -5.50 -13.73 -5.10
N TYR A 29 -4.63 -14.15 -4.18
CA TYR A 29 -4.79 -15.43 -3.49
C TYR A 29 -6.10 -15.50 -2.69
N MET A 30 -6.39 -14.50 -1.86
CA MET A 30 -7.64 -14.49 -1.06
C MET A 30 -8.91 -14.50 -1.92
N ARG A 31 -8.87 -13.85 -3.09
CA ARG A 31 -9.97 -13.91 -4.07
C ARG A 31 -10.16 -15.31 -4.66
N SER A 32 -9.08 -16.02 -4.94
CA SER A 32 -9.15 -17.38 -5.50
C SER A 32 -9.89 -18.37 -4.59
N ILE A 33 -9.83 -18.15 -3.27
CA ILE A 33 -10.53 -18.95 -2.25
C ILE A 33 -11.88 -18.34 -1.84
N LYS A 34 -12.42 -17.38 -2.62
CA LYS A 34 -13.70 -16.69 -2.39
C LYS A 34 -13.82 -15.97 -1.03
N GLN A 35 -12.69 -15.61 -0.42
CA GLN A 35 -12.67 -14.77 0.78
C GLN A 35 -12.39 -13.32 0.39
N GLU A 36 -13.39 -12.44 0.54
CA GLU A 36 -13.29 -11.03 0.15
C GLU A 36 -13.23 -10.03 1.32
N PRO A 37 -12.19 -10.05 2.18
CA PRO A 37 -12.11 -9.13 3.31
C PRO A 37 -11.58 -7.73 2.95
N PHE A 38 -11.36 -7.43 1.66
CA PHE A 38 -10.52 -6.31 1.23
C PHE A 38 -11.26 -4.97 1.02
N TRP A 39 -12.59 -4.93 0.95
CA TRP A 39 -13.33 -3.67 0.74
C TRP A 39 -13.00 -2.61 1.80
N LYS A 40 -12.97 -2.99 3.08
CA LYS A 40 -12.63 -2.08 4.18
C LYS A 40 -11.19 -1.55 4.07
N ILE A 41 -10.25 -2.40 3.64
CA ILE A 41 -8.84 -2.03 3.47
C ILE A 41 -8.69 -1.07 2.28
N SER A 42 -9.38 -1.34 1.16
CA SER A 42 -9.37 -0.47 -0.03
C SER A 42 -10.01 0.90 0.23
N ILE A 43 -11.10 0.94 1.01
CA ILE A 43 -11.73 2.20 1.43
C ILE A 43 -10.74 3.00 2.30
N LEU A 44 -10.12 2.36 3.29
CA LEU A 44 -9.12 3.01 4.14
C LEU A 44 -7.93 3.54 3.32
N GLU A 45 -7.39 2.73 2.41
CA GLU A 45 -6.32 3.14 1.49
C GLU A 45 -6.70 4.40 0.70
N SER A 46 -7.91 4.42 0.12
CA SER A 46 -8.41 5.54 -0.67
C SER A 46 -8.53 6.82 0.17
N ILE A 47 -9.06 6.71 1.39
CA ILE A 47 -9.20 7.85 2.33
C ILE A 47 -7.81 8.39 2.70
N LEU A 48 -6.86 7.51 3.04
CA LEU A 48 -5.50 7.93 3.39
C LEU A 48 -4.82 8.62 2.20
N ILE A 49 -4.96 8.10 0.99
CA ILE A 49 -4.40 8.70 -0.23
C ILE A 49 -4.99 10.09 -0.48
N ILE A 50 -6.31 10.24 -0.42
CA ILE A 50 -7.01 11.50 -0.71
C ILE A 50 -6.68 12.59 0.31
N ILE A 51 -6.46 12.22 1.58
CA ILE A 51 -6.21 13.20 2.65
C ILE A 51 -4.72 13.48 2.80
N ILE A 52 -3.90 12.43 2.95
CA ILE A 52 -2.51 12.57 3.38
C ILE A 52 -1.63 13.03 2.21
N LEU A 53 -1.85 12.56 0.98
CA LEU A 53 -0.97 12.94 -0.14
C LEU A 53 -1.06 14.44 -0.47
N PRO A 54 -2.24 15.08 -0.59
CA PRO A 54 -2.31 16.52 -0.82
C PRO A 54 -1.66 17.31 0.30
N LEU A 55 -1.95 16.99 1.57
CA LEU A 55 -1.34 17.66 2.72
C LEU A 55 0.18 17.51 2.71
N SER A 56 0.68 16.30 2.45
CA SER A 56 2.13 16.05 2.42
C SER A 56 2.82 16.77 1.27
N CYS A 57 2.14 16.90 0.13
CA CYS A 57 2.60 17.66 -1.01
C CYS A 57 2.63 19.17 -0.73
N GLU A 58 1.65 19.69 0.03
CA GLU A 58 1.59 21.10 0.41
C GLU A 58 2.74 21.48 1.36
N TYR A 59 3.00 20.67 2.41
CA TYR A 59 4.02 21.00 3.41
C TYR A 59 5.46 20.67 3.00
N ALA A 60 5.67 19.59 2.25
CA ALA A 60 7.01 19.06 1.97
C ALA A 60 7.23 18.73 0.48
N GLY A 61 6.34 19.20 -0.40
CA GLY A 61 6.46 19.04 -1.85
C GLY A 61 6.49 17.57 -2.29
N ILE A 62 7.22 17.31 -3.37
CA ILE A 62 7.33 15.98 -3.97
C ILE A 62 8.01 14.97 -3.03
N VAL A 63 8.90 15.43 -2.14
CA VAL A 63 9.58 14.57 -1.17
C VAL A 63 8.59 14.07 -0.13
N GLY A 64 7.80 14.97 0.46
CA GLY A 64 6.72 14.63 1.38
C GLY A 64 5.72 13.66 0.77
N LEU A 65 5.28 13.95 -0.46
CA LEU A 65 4.37 13.07 -1.20
C LEU A 65 4.94 11.66 -1.35
N SER A 66 6.21 11.53 -1.78
CA SER A 66 6.83 10.22 -2.00
C SER A 66 6.97 9.38 -0.73
N ILE A 67 7.35 10.01 0.39
CA ILE A 67 7.50 9.36 1.69
C ILE A 67 6.12 8.93 2.22
N SER A 68 5.13 9.82 2.17
CA SER A 68 3.78 9.52 2.60
C SER A 68 3.14 8.42 1.76
N PHE A 69 3.34 8.42 0.45
CA PHE A 69 2.86 7.35 -0.43
C PHE A 69 3.48 6.00 -0.05
N PHE A 70 4.80 5.94 0.11
CA PHE A 70 5.49 4.73 0.56
C PHE A 70 4.95 4.25 1.92
N GLY A 71 4.74 5.16 2.87
CA GLY A 71 4.19 4.86 4.19
C GLY A 71 2.76 4.29 4.13
N ILE A 72 1.87 4.90 3.34
CA ILE A 72 0.49 4.44 3.16
C ILE A 72 0.48 3.03 2.55
N ILE A 73 1.20 2.82 1.45
CA ILE A 73 1.24 1.51 0.79
C ILE A 73 1.81 0.45 1.74
N SER A 74 2.89 0.74 2.45
CA SER A 74 3.48 -0.20 3.41
C SER A 74 2.53 -0.55 4.54
N LEU A 75 1.81 0.44 5.09
CA LEU A 75 0.80 0.23 6.14
C LEU A 75 -0.34 -0.67 5.64
N ILE A 76 -0.88 -0.37 4.46
CA ILE A 76 -1.98 -1.13 3.86
C ILE A 76 -1.55 -2.57 3.52
N THR A 77 -0.33 -2.75 3.02
CA THR A 77 0.24 -4.08 2.78
C THR A 77 0.39 -4.86 4.10
N GLY A 78 0.86 -4.22 5.17
CA GLY A 78 0.95 -4.84 6.50
C GLY A 78 -0.42 -5.29 7.04
N LEU A 79 -1.44 -4.44 6.94
CA LEU A 79 -2.81 -4.82 7.31
C LEU A 79 -3.36 -5.97 6.46
N THR A 80 -3.03 -5.99 5.17
CA THR A 80 -3.40 -7.06 4.25
C THR A 80 -2.72 -8.38 4.65
N PHE A 81 -1.43 -8.33 5.03
CA PHE A 81 -0.67 -9.48 5.49
C PHE A 81 -1.26 -10.10 6.77
N LEU A 82 -1.66 -9.28 7.74
CA LEU A 82 -2.34 -9.76 8.95
C LEU A 82 -3.64 -10.52 8.62
N LYS A 83 -4.47 -9.97 7.72
CA LYS A 83 -5.68 -10.65 7.26
C LYS A 83 -5.38 -11.93 6.50
N PHE A 84 -4.39 -11.89 5.60
CA PHE A 84 -3.96 -13.05 4.83
C PHE A 84 -3.54 -14.20 5.74
N ASN A 85 -2.71 -13.94 6.75
CA ASN A 85 -2.28 -14.96 7.69
C ASN A 85 -3.43 -15.54 8.51
N LYS A 86 -4.39 -14.70 8.92
CA LYS A 86 -5.59 -15.17 9.61
C LYS A 86 -6.37 -16.18 8.75
N ILE A 87 -6.64 -15.82 7.50
CA ILE A 87 -7.38 -16.67 6.56
C ILE A 87 -6.63 -17.96 6.24
N LYS A 88 -5.32 -17.86 6.01
CA LYS A 88 -4.46 -19.01 5.76
C LYS A 88 -4.50 -20.01 6.93
N ASN A 89 -4.48 -19.52 8.16
CA ASN A 89 -4.57 -20.37 9.35
C ASN A 89 -5.95 -21.01 9.51
N GLU A 90 -7.03 -20.29 9.20
CA GLU A 90 -8.39 -20.84 9.21
C GLU A 90 -8.53 -22.01 8.21
N LEU A 91 -7.95 -21.88 7.02
CA LEU A 91 -7.94 -22.94 6.00
C LEU A 91 -7.06 -24.15 6.34
N TYR A 92 -5.96 -23.94 7.08
CA TYR A 92 -5.08 -25.05 7.47
C TYR A 92 -5.68 -25.88 8.61
N ASN A 93 -6.52 -25.27 9.44
CA ASN A 93 -7.17 -25.91 10.58
C ASN A 93 -8.58 -26.44 10.27
N SER A 94 -9.09 -26.22 9.06
CA SER A 94 -10.37 -26.75 8.56
C SER A 94 -10.20 -28.08 7.84
#